data_AF-A0A7K3UNN6-F1
#
_entry.id   AF-A0A7K3UNN6-F1
#
_cell.length_a   1.000
_cell.length_b   1.000
_cell.length_c   1.000
_cell.angle_alpha   90.00
_cell.angle_beta   90.00
_cell.angle_gamma   90.00
#
_symmetry.space_group_name_H-M   'P 1'
#
loop_
_entity.id
_entity.type
_entity.pdbx_description
1 polymer ?
#
loop_
_entity_poly.entity_id
_entity_poly.type
_entity_poly.pdbx_seq_one_letter_code
_entity_poly.pdbx_strand_id
1 'polypeptide(L)'
;FEVHPELAFMQLQIDQGGEAAGLKEGKTSEAGHAKRKALLAYVFGDTLHTALDERVARHAQKDDVLDAFAVLWSARRIAAGSAVVLPDDEPRDGALLPMVIRY
;
A
#
# COMPACT_ATOMS: atom_id res chain seq x y z
N PHE A 1 -8.85 -10.78 -7.64
CA PHE A 1 -8.54 -10.16 -6.35
C PHE A 1 -8.00 -8.76 -6.59
N GLU A 2 -8.20 -7.89 -5.61
CA GLU A 2 -7.75 -6.49 -5.62
C GLU A 2 -6.66 -6.29 -4.55
N VAL A 3 -5.90 -5.21 -4.69
CA VAL A 3 -4.91 -4.74 -3.71
C VAL A 3 -5.10 -3.24 -3.57
N HIS A 4 -5.28 -2.76 -2.35
CA HIS A 4 -5.56 -1.35 -2.07
C HIS A 4 -4.44 -0.73 -1.23
N PRO A 5 -3.87 0.42 -1.65
CA PRO A 5 -2.77 1.05 -0.93
C PRO A 5 -3.18 1.47 0.49
N GLU A 6 -4.44 1.83 0.73
CA GLU A 6 -4.94 2.19 2.06
C GLU A 6 -4.78 1.06 3.09
N LEU A 7 -5.04 -0.19 2.69
CA LEU A 7 -4.88 -1.36 3.54
C LEU A 7 -3.40 -1.72 3.71
N ALA A 8 -2.59 -1.55 2.66
CA ALA A 8 -1.15 -1.72 2.75
C ALA A 8 -0.52 -0.73 3.76
N PHE A 9 -0.92 0.55 3.71
CA PHE A 9 -0.45 1.56 4.68
C PHE A 9 -0.94 1.29 6.11
N MET A 10 -2.19 0.85 6.27
CA MET A 10 -2.70 0.43 7.57
C MET A 10 -1.86 -0.73 8.14
N GLN A 11 -1.61 -1.77 7.35
CA GLN A 11 -0.84 -2.92 7.83
C GLN A 11 0.62 -2.56 8.07
N LEU A 12 1.25 -1.73 7.24
CA LEU A 12 2.58 -1.18 7.49
C LEU A 12 2.64 -0.38 8.80
N GLN A 13 1.59 0.39 9.11
CA GLN A 13 1.50 1.10 10.38
C GLN A 13 1.45 0.11 11.55
N ILE A 14 0.62 -0.94 11.47
CA ILE A 14 0.52 -1.99 12.49
C ILE A 14 1.87 -2.69 12.68
N ASP A 15 2.51 -3.10 11.58
CA ASP A 15 3.79 -3.82 11.61
C ASP A 15 4.92 -2.98 12.22
N GLN A 16 4.79 -1.63 12.17
CA GLN A 16 5.71 -0.68 12.79
C GLN A 16 5.25 -0.20 14.19
N GLY A 17 4.28 -0.88 14.81
CA GLY A 17 3.82 -0.62 16.18
C GLY A 17 2.83 0.55 16.32
N GLY A 18 2.20 0.98 15.24
CA GLY A 18 1.18 2.01 15.22
C GLY A 18 -0.25 1.49 15.45
N GLU A 19 -1.25 2.35 15.21
CA GLU A 19 -2.66 2.02 15.39
C GLU A 19 -3.14 0.99 14.33
N ALA A 20 -4.08 0.13 14.71
CA ALA A 20 -4.79 -0.76 13.80
C ALA A 20 -5.94 -0.03 13.09
N ALA A 21 -5.61 1.06 12.40
CA ALA A 21 -6.55 1.92 11.70
C ALA A 21 -5.94 2.52 10.44
N GLY A 22 -6.80 2.92 9.50
CA GLY A 22 -6.38 3.69 8.33
C GLY A 22 -5.70 5.00 8.73
N LEU A 23 -4.82 5.51 7.86
CA LEU A 23 -4.14 6.78 8.09
C LEU A 23 -5.16 7.93 8.20
N LYS A 24 -5.06 8.72 9.26
CA LYS A 24 -5.95 9.87 9.51
C LYS A 24 -5.64 11.04 8.58
N GLU A 25 -4.36 11.18 8.22
CA GLU A 25 -3.90 12.24 7.33
C GLU A 25 -4.24 11.93 5.87
N GLY A 26 -5.02 12.84 5.27
CA GLY A 26 -5.42 12.75 3.87
C GLY A 26 -4.22 12.68 2.93
N LYS A 27 -4.32 11.89 1.86
CA LYS A 27 -3.19 11.59 0.95
C LYS A 27 -2.60 12.79 0.23
N THR A 28 -3.38 13.86 0.04
CA THR A 28 -2.95 15.11 -0.61
C THR A 28 -2.37 16.14 0.36
N SER A 29 -2.47 15.89 1.68
CA SER A 29 -1.87 16.76 2.69
C SER A 29 -0.38 16.51 2.81
N GLU A 30 0.39 17.55 3.11
CA GLU A 30 1.84 17.42 3.33
C GLU A 30 2.15 16.42 4.46
N ALA A 31 1.40 16.48 5.56
CA ALA A 31 1.50 15.53 6.67
C ALA A 31 1.20 14.09 6.23
N GLY A 32 0.17 13.90 5.41
CA GLY A 32 -0.20 12.58 4.88
C GLY A 32 0.83 12.01 3.91
N HIS A 33 1.44 12.85 3.08
CA HIS A 33 2.57 12.45 2.24
C HIS A 33 3.79 12.06 3.07
N ALA A 34 4.15 12.88 4.06
CA ALA A 34 5.29 12.62 4.93
C ALA A 34 5.12 11.30 5.69
N LYS A 35 3.92 11.04 6.23
CA LYS A 35 3.60 9.79 6.95
C LYS A 35 3.72 8.56 6.03
N ARG A 36 3.13 8.59 4.84
CA ARG A 36 3.21 7.50 3.85
C ARG A 36 4.65 7.23 3.41
N LYS A 37 5.41 8.30 3.12
CA LYS A 37 6.83 8.20 2.79
C LYS A 37 7.63 7.55 3.92
N ALA A 38 7.42 7.97 5.17
CA ALA A 38 8.13 7.41 6.32
C ALA A 38 7.85 5.90 6.51
N LEU A 39 6.58 5.48 6.41
CA LEU A 39 6.20 4.07 6.50
C LEU A 39 6.89 3.21 5.44
N LEU A 40 6.95 3.71 4.20
CA LEU A 40 7.57 2.97 3.09
C LEU A 40 9.12 3.02 3.13
N ALA A 41 9.70 4.13 3.61
CA ALA A 41 11.15 4.26 3.73
C ALA A 41 11.75 3.21 4.68
N TYR A 42 11.00 2.78 5.71
CA TYR A 42 11.41 1.68 6.58
C TYR A 42 11.65 0.37 5.82
N VAL A 43 10.89 0.12 4.74
CA VAL A 43 10.97 -1.10 3.93
C VAL A 43 11.93 -0.96 2.75
N PHE A 44 11.87 0.18 2.06
CA PHE A 44 12.51 0.35 0.75
C PHE A 44 13.74 1.26 0.75
N GLY A 45 13.97 2.00 1.84
CA GLY A 45 15.12 2.90 2.01
C GLY A 45 15.30 3.85 0.82
N ASP A 46 16.51 3.90 0.29
CA ASP A 46 16.90 4.79 -0.80
C ASP A 46 16.16 4.51 -2.12
N THR A 47 15.71 3.27 -2.34
CA THR A 47 14.98 2.92 -3.58
C THR A 47 13.70 3.77 -3.74
N LEU A 48 13.01 4.05 -2.62
CA LEU A 48 11.84 4.93 -2.64
C LEU A 48 12.22 6.38 -2.98
N HIS A 49 13.34 6.86 -2.44
CA HIS A 49 13.82 8.22 -2.68
C HIS A 49 14.18 8.42 -4.15
N THR A 50 14.96 7.50 -4.72
CA THR A 50 15.29 7.49 -6.15
C THR A 50 14.04 7.50 -7.02
N ALA A 51 13.06 6.63 -6.75
CA ALA A 51 11.83 6.58 -7.53
C ALA A 51 11.00 7.88 -7.43
N LEU A 52 10.97 8.52 -6.26
CA LEU A 52 10.32 9.81 -6.09
C LEU A 52 11.06 10.91 -6.86
N ASP A 53 12.38 10.93 -6.85
CA ASP A 53 13.20 11.96 -7.50
C ASP A 53 13.20 11.82 -9.03
N GLU A 54 13.25 10.58 -9.55
CA GLU A 54 13.26 10.27 -10.98
C GLU A 54 11.86 10.31 -11.62
N ARG A 55 10.79 10.43 -10.84
CA ARG A 55 9.43 10.45 -11.39
C ARG A 55 9.27 11.61 -12.37
N VAL A 56 8.63 11.34 -13.51
CA VAL A 56 8.23 12.41 -14.43
C VAL A 56 6.92 12.99 -13.94
N ALA A 57 6.95 14.20 -13.36
CA ALA A 57 5.80 14.83 -12.69
C ALA A 57 4.55 15.00 -13.56
N ARG A 58 4.71 15.03 -14.90
CA ARG A 58 3.58 15.07 -15.85
C ARG A 58 2.85 13.72 -15.97
N HIS A 59 3.50 12.63 -15.62
CA HIS A 59 3.00 11.27 -15.77
C HIS A 59 2.59 10.62 -14.44
N ALA A 60 3.23 11.01 -13.33
CA ALA A 60 2.92 10.50 -12.00
C ALA A 60 3.07 11.59 -10.93
N GLN A 61 2.05 11.72 -10.10
CA GLN A 61 2.10 12.51 -8.88
C GLN A 61 2.92 11.77 -7.80
N LYS A 62 3.26 12.47 -6.71
CA LYS A 62 4.06 11.86 -5.63
C LYS A 62 3.29 10.75 -4.93
N ASP A 63 1.97 10.92 -4.74
CA ASP A 63 1.10 9.90 -4.17
C ASP A 63 0.99 8.67 -5.06
N ASP A 64 0.92 8.82 -6.39
CA ASP A 64 0.93 7.67 -7.30
C ASP A 64 2.16 6.76 -7.08
N VAL A 65 3.35 7.36 -6.87
CA VAL A 65 4.57 6.60 -6.57
C VAL A 65 4.48 5.93 -5.20
N LEU A 66 3.97 6.64 -4.18
CA LEU A 66 3.80 6.07 -2.84
C LEU A 66 2.80 4.90 -2.83
N ASP A 67 1.68 5.05 -3.54
CA ASP A 67 0.64 4.01 -3.67
C ASP A 67 1.20 2.79 -4.42
N ALA A 68 1.99 2.99 -5.47
CA ALA A 68 2.68 1.92 -6.19
C ALA A 68 3.63 1.11 -5.29
N PHE A 69 4.39 1.79 -4.42
CA PHE A 69 5.27 1.14 -3.45
C PHE A 69 4.49 0.41 -2.34
N ALA A 70 3.36 0.96 -1.91
CA ALA A 70 2.47 0.30 -0.95
C ALA A 70 1.91 -1.01 -1.51
N VAL A 71 1.40 -1.01 -2.75
CA VAL A 71 0.90 -2.25 -3.38
C VAL A 71 2.03 -3.22 -3.74
N LEU A 72 3.25 -2.73 -4.03
CA LEU A 72 4.43 -3.58 -4.20
C LEU A 72 4.78 -4.32 -2.90
N TRP A 73 4.67 -3.65 -1.75
CA TRP A 73 4.89 -4.28 -0.45
C TRP A 73 3.87 -5.39 -0.19
N SER A 74 2.59 -5.14 -0.46
CA SER A 74 1.54 -6.18 -0.37
C SER A 74 1.78 -7.32 -1.37
N ALA A 75 2.19 -7.02 -2.59
CA ALA A 75 2.50 -8.04 -3.60
C ALA A 75 3.61 -9.00 -3.13
N ARG A 76 4.63 -8.50 -2.40
CA ARG A 76 5.66 -9.36 -1.78
C ARG A 76 5.07 -10.30 -0.74
N ARG A 77 4.13 -9.83 0.10
CA ARG A 77 3.43 -10.67 1.08
C ARG A 77 2.54 -11.71 0.41
N ILE A 78 1.84 -11.34 -0.66
CA ILE A 78 1.02 -12.26 -1.45
C ILE A 78 1.90 -13.37 -2.03
N ALA A 79 3.04 -13.01 -2.64
CA ALA A 79 3.99 -13.98 -3.18
C ALA A 79 4.58 -14.90 -2.11
N ALA A 80 4.74 -14.40 -0.88
CA ALA A 80 5.21 -15.17 0.27
C ALA A 80 4.10 -15.96 0.99
N GLY A 81 2.82 -15.82 0.61
CA GLY A 81 1.69 -16.46 1.29
C GLY A 81 1.36 -15.88 2.67
N SER A 82 1.80 -14.65 2.97
CA SER A 82 1.61 -13.99 4.27
C SER A 82 0.69 -12.75 4.21
N ALA A 83 0.06 -12.52 3.06
CA ALA A 83 -0.94 -11.47 2.91
C ALA A 83 -2.24 -11.82 3.65
N VAL A 84 -2.90 -10.78 4.16
CA VAL A 84 -4.25 -10.90 4.70
C VAL A 84 -5.23 -10.93 3.52
N VAL A 85 -6.30 -11.73 3.63
CA VAL A 85 -7.37 -11.82 2.62
C VAL A 85 -8.65 -11.29 3.24
N LEU A 86 -9.40 -10.45 2.50
CA LEU A 86 -10.70 -9.96 2.92
C LEU A 86 -11.74 -10.12 1.79
N PRO A 87 -12.97 -10.58 2.09
CA PRO A 87 -13.36 -11.28 3.31
C PRO A 87 -12.79 -12.71 3.37
N ASP A 88 -12.80 -13.33 4.55
CA ASP A 88 -12.20 -14.66 4.79
C ASP A 88 -12.90 -15.82 4.04
N ASP A 89 -14.16 -15.63 3.65
CA ASP A 89 -14.98 -16.65 2.97
C ASP A 89 -14.74 -16.74 1.45
N GLU A 90 -13.84 -15.92 0.92
CA GLU A 90 -13.41 -15.87 -0.49
C GLU A 90 -14.57 -15.99 -1.51
N PRO A 91 -15.54 -15.07 -1.48
CA PRO A 91 -16.69 -15.12 -2.38
C PRO A 91 -16.26 -15.02 -3.84
N ARG A 92 -17.09 -15.59 -4.72
CA ARG A 92 -16.89 -15.56 -6.18
C ARG A 92 -18.07 -14.89 -6.87
N ASP A 93 -17.78 -14.14 -7.92
CA ASP A 93 -18.81 -13.52 -8.76
C ASP A 93 -19.49 -14.55 -9.69
N GLY A 94 -20.43 -14.08 -10.51
CA GLY A 94 -21.14 -14.91 -11.49
C GLY A 94 -20.25 -15.52 -12.58
N ALA A 95 -19.02 -15.03 -12.75
CA ALA A 95 -18.00 -15.57 -13.65
C ALA A 95 -16.97 -16.44 -12.90
N LEU A 96 -17.22 -16.77 -11.63
CA LEU A 96 -16.35 -17.52 -10.73
C LEU A 96 -15.01 -16.83 -10.41
N LEU A 97 -14.89 -15.51 -10.62
CA LEU A 97 -13.71 -14.75 -10.25
C LEU A 97 -13.72 -14.43 -8.75
N PRO A 98 -12.57 -14.54 -8.05
CA PRO A 98 -12.49 -14.21 -6.63
C PRO A 98 -12.73 -12.71 -6.38
N MET A 99 -13.71 -12.41 -5.54
CA MET A 99 -14.08 -11.07 -5.06
C MET A 99 -13.43 -10.78 -3.71
N VAL A 100 -12.10 -10.77 -3.68
CA VAL A 100 -11.32 -10.57 -2.45
C VAL A 100 -10.29 -9.47 -2.61
N ILE A 101 -9.95 -8.83 -1.50
CA ILE A 101 -8.82 -7.92 -1.35
C ILE A 101 -7.68 -8.66 -0.66
N ARG A 102 -6.44 -8.43 -1.11
CA ARG A 102 -5.24 -8.98 -0.49
C ARG A 102 -4.25 -7.87 -0.17
N TYR A 103 -3.66 -7.86 1.03
CA TYR A 103 -2.66 -6.85 1.42
C TYR A 103 -1.57 -7.36 2.36
#